data_AF-A0A3D2WUD2-F1
#
_entry.id   AF-A0A3D2WUD2-F1
#
_cell.length_a   1.000
_cell.length_b   1.000
_cell.length_c   1.000
_cell.angle_alpha   90.00
_cell.angle_beta   90.00
_cell.angle_gamma   90.00
#
_symmetry.space_group_name_H-M   'P 1'
#
loop_
_entity.id
_entity.type
_entity.pdbx_description
1 polymer ?
#
loop_
_entity_poly.entity_id
_entity_poly.type
_entity_poly.pdbx_seq_one_letter_code
_entity_poly.pdbx_strand_id
1 'polypeptide(L)'
;MKKNSKDLLNQIDEIFSSEPDSSQKAWSLVHDFYQSVLTYMTDNGIKRAALAKKMGKSRAAISQMFNKNPNISVLKMVEIADAVGIDLVITTREQIQKMNQTKIVVIYKPVVVPIDQYFSGTAINNSQSFPLIVKEPQVSYQISSGGLI
;
A
#
# COMPACT_ATOMS: atom_id res chain seq x y z
N MET A 1 42.20 -12.34 16.94
CA MET A 1 41.27 -13.09 17.82
C MET A 1 40.13 -13.67 16.98
N LYS A 2 39.88 -14.98 17.03
CA LYS A 2 38.70 -15.60 16.41
C LYS A 2 37.49 -15.31 17.30
N LYS A 3 36.44 -14.65 16.77
CA LYS A 3 35.17 -14.50 17.50
C LYS A 3 34.54 -15.89 17.70
N ASN A 4 34.14 -16.21 18.94
CA ASN A 4 33.50 -17.48 19.28
C ASN A 4 32.03 -17.46 18.79
N SER A 5 31.51 -18.61 18.36
CA SER A 5 30.12 -18.76 17.88
C SER A 5 29.07 -18.32 18.91
N LYS A 6 29.35 -18.43 20.22
CA LYS A 6 28.44 -17.94 21.27
C LYS A 6 28.37 -16.41 21.32
N ASP A 7 29.48 -15.71 21.08
CA ASP A 7 29.49 -14.24 21.04
C ASP A 7 28.72 -13.71 19.83
N LEU A 8 28.74 -14.46 18.71
CA LEU A 8 27.95 -14.12 17.52
C LEU A 8 26.46 -14.29 17.77
N LEU A 9 26.04 -15.37 18.43
CA LEU A 9 24.63 -15.59 18.76
C LEU A 9 24.10 -14.53 19.73
N ASN A 10 24.87 -14.18 20.76
CA ASN A 10 24.50 -13.11 21.69
C ASN A 10 24.40 -11.74 21.00
N GLN A 11 25.32 -11.43 20.07
CA GLN A 11 25.24 -10.21 19.25
C GLN A 11 23.99 -10.20 18.37
N ILE A 12 23.61 -11.35 17.82
CA ILE A 12 22.40 -11.48 16.99
C ILE A 12 21.14 -11.23 17.83
N ASP A 13 21.03 -11.84 19.01
CA ASP A 13 19.88 -11.65 19.91
C ASP A 13 19.77 -10.20 20.39
N GLU A 14 20.90 -9.54 20.67
CA GLU A 14 20.94 -8.13 21.05
C GLU A 14 20.50 -7.21 19.91
N ILE A 15 20.89 -7.51 18.67
CA ILE A 15 20.47 -6.76 17.46
C ILE A 15 18.95 -6.88 17.25
N PHE A 16 18.36 -8.06 17.44
CA PHE A 16 16.93 -8.26 17.23
C PHE A 16 16.05 -7.79 18.40
N SER A 17 16.65 -7.58 19.59
CA SER A 17 15.93 -7.12 20.78
C SER A 17 15.96 -5.60 20.97
N SER A 18 16.86 -4.89 20.29
CA SER A 18 17.02 -3.43 20.40
C SER A 18 16.16 -2.68 19.38
N GLU A 19 15.69 -1.49 19.77
CA GLU A 19 15.05 -0.60 18.80
C GLU A 19 16.06 -0.12 17.76
N PRO A 20 15.66 -0.01 16.49
CA PRO A 20 16.60 0.37 15.46
C PRO A 20 17.03 1.83 15.63
N ASP A 21 18.34 2.06 15.50
CA ASP A 21 18.92 3.39 15.54
C ASP A 21 18.57 4.21 14.28
N SER A 22 18.97 5.48 14.26
CA SER A 22 18.74 6.36 13.12
C SER A 22 19.44 5.91 11.83
N SER A 23 20.60 5.27 11.94
CA SER A 23 21.35 4.74 10.80
C SER A 23 20.64 3.55 10.17
N GLN A 24 20.17 2.62 10.99
CA GLN A 24 19.39 1.46 10.57
C GLN A 24 18.06 1.88 9.95
N LYS A 25 17.37 2.88 10.54
CA LYS A 25 16.14 3.46 9.97
C LYS A 25 16.41 4.12 8.61
N ALA A 26 17.48 4.90 8.48
CA ALA A 26 17.86 5.51 7.20
C ALA A 26 18.18 4.45 6.14
N TRP A 27 18.90 3.40 6.52
CA TRP A 27 19.21 2.29 5.62
C TRP A 27 17.95 1.56 5.13
N SER A 28 16.99 1.31 6.02
CA SER A 28 15.68 0.74 5.66
C SER A 28 14.94 1.64 4.66
N LEU A 29 14.85 2.95 4.93
CA LEU A 29 14.16 3.90 4.05
C LEU A 29 14.76 3.93 2.64
N VAL A 30 16.09 3.95 2.57
CA VAL A 30 16.81 3.92 1.31
C VAL A 30 16.57 2.60 0.58
N HIS A 31 16.60 1.47 1.29
CA HIS A 31 16.32 0.16 0.70
C HIS A 31 14.91 0.08 0.12
N ASP A 32 13.90 0.49 0.89
CA ASP A 32 12.49 0.47 0.50
C ASP A 32 12.26 1.34 -0.75
N PHE A 33 12.91 2.50 -0.80
CA PHE A 33 12.89 3.37 -1.98
C PHE A 33 13.46 2.66 -3.22
N TYR A 34 14.63 2.02 -3.12
CA TYR A 34 15.21 1.31 -4.26
C TYR A 34 14.33 0.16 -4.74
N GLN A 35 13.75 -0.62 -3.82
CA GLN A 35 12.82 -1.68 -4.19
C GLN A 35 11.61 -1.14 -4.93
N SER A 36 11.04 -0.04 -4.44
CA SER A 36 9.90 0.62 -5.08
C SER A 36 10.24 1.09 -6.49
N VAL A 37 11.40 1.75 -6.67
CA VAL A 37 11.88 2.18 -7.98
C VAL A 37 12.15 1.01 -8.92
N LEU A 38 12.84 -0.04 -8.45
CA LEU A 38 13.16 -1.21 -9.28
C LEU A 38 11.91 -1.98 -9.69
N THR A 39 10.94 -2.10 -8.80
CA THR A 39 9.63 -2.72 -9.07
C THR A 39 8.90 -1.92 -10.14
N TYR A 40 8.73 -0.61 -9.93
CA TYR A 40 8.09 0.26 -10.92
C TYR A 40 8.78 0.23 -12.29
N MET A 41 10.11 0.27 -12.31
CA MET A 41 10.88 0.17 -13.55
C MET A 41 10.62 -1.17 -14.26
N THR A 42 10.51 -2.26 -13.51
CA THR A 42 10.21 -3.59 -14.07
C THR A 42 8.81 -3.63 -14.66
N ASP A 43 7.82 -3.16 -13.91
CA ASP A 43 6.40 -3.14 -14.30
C ASP A 43 6.16 -2.28 -15.55
N ASN A 44 6.92 -1.19 -15.70
CA ASN A 44 6.81 -0.26 -16.83
C ASN A 44 7.84 -0.53 -17.94
N GLY A 45 8.60 -1.63 -17.88
CA GLY A 45 9.60 -1.98 -18.90
C GLY A 45 10.77 -1.00 -19.04
N ILE A 46 11.03 -0.18 -18.02
CA ILE A 46 12.09 0.81 -18.00
C ILE A 46 13.43 0.13 -17.71
N LYS A 47 14.29 0.05 -18.72
CA LYS A 47 15.64 -0.50 -18.56
C LYS A 47 16.55 0.46 -17.80
N ARG A 48 17.49 -0.07 -17.00
CA ARG A 48 18.55 0.73 -16.34
C ARG A 48 19.35 1.62 -17.30
N ALA A 49 19.50 1.19 -18.56
CA ALA A 49 20.13 2.00 -19.61
C ALA A 49 19.33 3.26 -19.96
N ALA A 50 18.01 3.20 -19.92
CA ALA A 50 17.14 4.36 -20.15
C ALA A 50 17.22 5.34 -18.97
N LEU A 51 17.22 4.83 -17.74
CA LEU A 51 17.43 5.63 -16.53
C LEU A 51 18.78 6.37 -16.58
N ALA A 52 19.85 5.66 -16.95
CA ALA A 52 21.18 6.25 -17.11
C ALA A 52 21.19 7.42 -18.11
N LYS A 53 20.51 7.26 -19.24
CA LYS A 53 20.35 8.31 -20.25
C LYS A 53 19.58 9.52 -19.71
N LYS A 54 18.46 9.29 -19.00
CA LYS A 54 17.65 10.36 -18.41
C LYS A 54 18.40 11.15 -17.34
N MET A 55 19.16 10.47 -16.50
CA MET A 55 19.95 11.11 -15.43
C MET A 55 21.29 11.70 -15.91
N GLY A 56 21.67 11.50 -17.18
CA GLY A 56 22.99 11.91 -17.69
C GLY A 56 24.16 11.19 -16.99
N LYS A 57 23.98 9.91 -16.61
CA LYS A 57 24.98 9.10 -15.90
C LYS A 57 25.41 7.88 -16.73
N SER A 58 26.57 7.33 -16.40
CA SER A 58 27.03 6.07 -17.01
C SER A 58 26.20 4.89 -16.48
N ARG A 59 26.08 3.81 -17.27
CA ARG A 59 25.40 2.57 -16.84
C ARG A 59 26.07 1.96 -15.60
N ALA A 60 27.39 2.10 -15.47
CA ALA A 60 28.14 1.65 -14.31
C ALA A 60 27.77 2.45 -13.06
N ALA A 61 27.67 3.78 -13.16
CA ALA A 61 27.26 4.64 -12.04
C ALA A 61 25.84 4.31 -11.57
N ILE A 62 24.91 4.09 -12.50
CA ILE A 62 23.56 3.60 -12.16
C ILE A 62 23.65 2.24 -11.47
N SER A 63 24.39 1.28 -12.02
CA SER A 63 24.49 -0.05 -11.42
C SER A 63 25.10 -0.03 -10.01
N GLN A 64 26.09 0.83 -9.76
CA GLN A 64 26.68 1.03 -8.44
C GLN A 64 25.67 1.60 -7.44
N MET A 65 24.85 2.55 -7.87
CA MET A 65 23.81 3.18 -7.07
C MET A 65 22.82 2.16 -6.48
N PHE A 66 22.49 1.10 -7.23
CA PHE A 66 21.55 0.06 -6.80
C PHE A 66 22.19 -1.14 -6.09
N ASN A 67 23.52 -1.33 -6.13
CA ASN A 67 24.14 -2.61 -5.76
C ASN A 67 24.72 -2.68 -4.34
N LYS A 68 25.35 -1.62 -3.81
CA LYS A 68 26.10 -1.75 -2.55
C LYS A 68 26.11 -0.45 -1.75
N ASN A 69 25.38 -0.48 -0.64
CA ASN A 69 25.38 0.51 0.43
C ASN A 69 25.13 1.96 -0.04
N PRO A 70 23.86 2.30 -0.32
CA PRO A 70 23.56 3.60 -0.86
C PRO A 70 23.54 4.60 0.28
N ASN A 71 24.70 5.19 0.58
CA ASN A 71 24.72 6.49 1.22
C ASN A 71 24.28 7.52 0.18
N ILE A 72 22.96 7.57 -0.04
CA ILE A 72 22.31 8.43 -1.03
C ILE A 72 21.63 9.58 -0.30
N SER A 73 21.75 10.79 -0.84
CA SER A 73 21.01 11.94 -0.32
C SER A 73 19.55 11.87 -0.74
N VAL A 74 18.66 12.46 0.07
CA VAL A 74 17.24 12.62 -0.28
C VAL A 74 17.07 13.29 -1.64
N LEU A 75 17.87 14.33 -1.94
CA LEU A 75 17.87 14.99 -3.24
C LEU A 75 18.06 13.99 -4.39
N LYS A 76 18.98 13.04 -4.25
CA LYS A 76 19.25 12.06 -5.30
C LYS A 76 18.13 11.04 -5.41
N MET A 77 17.44 10.70 -4.33
CA MET A 77 16.23 9.87 -4.37
C MET A 77 15.13 10.57 -5.19
N VAL A 78 14.92 11.88 -4.97
CA VAL A 78 13.96 12.67 -5.76
C VAL A 78 14.36 12.71 -7.24
N GLU A 79 15.63 12.98 -7.56
CA GLU A 79 16.10 12.98 -8.96
C GLU A 79 15.85 11.63 -9.67
N ILE A 80 16.03 10.51 -8.96
CA ILE A 80 15.74 9.18 -9.50
C ILE A 80 14.24 9.01 -9.71
N ALA A 81 13.42 9.41 -8.73
CA ALA A 81 11.97 9.33 -8.80
C ALA A 81 11.45 10.14 -10.00
N ASP A 82 11.90 11.38 -10.17
CA ASP A 82 11.57 12.24 -11.31
C ASP A 82 11.99 11.62 -12.64
N ALA A 83 13.20 11.05 -12.71
CA ALA A 83 13.69 10.41 -13.93
C ALA A 83 12.85 9.18 -14.31
N VAL A 84 12.38 8.43 -13.34
CA VAL A 84 11.54 7.24 -13.56
C VAL A 84 10.07 7.59 -13.75
N GLY A 85 9.62 8.74 -13.25
CA GLY A 85 8.24 9.21 -13.29
C GLY A 85 7.41 8.75 -12.09
N ILE A 86 8.04 8.62 -10.92
CA ILE A 86 7.39 8.28 -9.65
C ILE A 86 7.24 9.56 -8.84
N ASP A 87 6.04 9.79 -8.30
CA ASP A 87 5.81 10.85 -7.31
C ASP A 87 6.25 10.36 -5.92
N LEU A 88 7.28 11.00 -5.36
CA LEU A 88 7.87 10.59 -4.09
C LEU A 88 7.24 11.38 -2.93
N VAL A 89 6.43 10.70 -2.12
CA VAL A 89 5.82 11.28 -0.92
C VAL A 89 6.44 10.67 0.33
N ILE A 90 6.92 11.52 1.24
CA ILE A 90 7.41 11.11 2.56
C ILE A 90 6.27 11.31 3.56
N THR A 91 5.86 10.24 4.23
CA THR A 91 4.75 10.24 5.18
C THR A 91 5.09 9.39 6.41
N THR A 92 4.46 9.70 7.55
CA THR A 92 4.66 8.93 8.78
C THR A 92 3.76 7.70 8.80
N ARG A 93 4.11 6.70 9.64
CA ARG A 93 3.30 5.48 9.76
C ARG A 93 1.89 5.78 10.26
N GLU A 94 1.73 6.76 11.13
CA GLU A 94 0.42 7.19 11.66
C GLU A 94 -0.45 7.78 10.55
N GLN A 95 0.14 8.52 9.60
CA GLN A 95 -0.57 9.05 8.44
C GLN A 95 -1.00 7.91 7.50
N ILE A 96 -0.14 6.92 7.25
CA ILE A 96 -0.48 5.73 6.46
C ILE A 96 -1.66 4.97 7.09
N GLN A 97 -1.65 4.78 8.41
CA GLN A 97 -2.74 4.13 9.12
C GLN A 97 -4.07 4.88 8.97
N LYS A 98 -4.04 6.22 9.04
CA LYS A 98 -5.24 7.05 8.81
C LYS A 98 -5.74 6.94 7.37
N MET A 99 -4.86 6.89 6.37
CA MET A 99 -5.24 6.71 4.97
C MET A 99 -5.89 5.36 4.70
N ASN A 100 -5.39 4.30 5.35
CA ASN A 100 -5.92 2.94 5.22
C ASN A 100 -7.24 2.70 5.97
N GLN A 101 -7.66 3.62 6.86
CA GLN A 101 -8.97 3.58 7.52
C GLN A 101 -10.07 4.17 6.61
N THR A 102 -10.12 3.73 5.36
CA THR A 102 -11.19 4.12 4.43
C THR A 102 -12.52 3.65 5.01
N LYS A 103 -13.33 4.62 5.46
CA LYS A 103 -14.63 4.38 6.09
C LYS A 103 -15.58 3.80 5.04
N ILE A 104 -15.84 2.49 5.11
CA ILE A 104 -16.88 1.86 4.29
C ILE A 104 -18.22 2.45 4.75
N VAL A 105 -18.83 3.30 3.92
CA VAL A 105 -20.19 3.78 4.13
C VAL A 105 -21.13 2.79 3.45
N VAL A 106 -21.76 1.92 4.24
CA VAL A 106 -22.83 1.04 3.75
C VAL A 106 -24.09 1.87 3.58
N ILE A 107 -24.47 2.16 2.33
CA ILE A 107 -25.72 2.84 2.00
C ILE A 107 -26.81 1.79 1.80
N TYR A 108 -27.75 1.69 2.74
CA TYR A 108 -28.93 0.85 2.57
C TYR A 108 -29.94 1.56 1.66
N LYS A 109 -30.10 1.07 0.43
CA LYS A 109 -31.26 1.44 -0.40
C LYS A 109 -32.43 0.55 0.00
N PRO A 110 -33.59 1.10 0.42
CA PRO A 110 -34.77 0.29 0.68
C PRO A 110 -35.26 -0.31 -0.65
N VAL A 111 -35.28 -1.64 -0.75
CA VAL A 111 -35.94 -2.34 -1.85
C VAL A 111 -37.44 -2.38 -1.52
N VAL A 112 -38.24 -1.69 -2.32
CA VAL A 112 -39.70 -1.79 -2.25
C VAL A 112 -40.11 -2.99 -3.11
N VAL A 113 -40.49 -4.10 -2.46
CA VAL A 113 -40.97 -5.30 -3.16
C VAL A 113 -42.49 -5.21 -3.34
N PRO A 114 -43.02 -5.34 -4.57
CA PRO A 114 -44.47 -5.40 -4.81
C PRO A 114 -45.07 -6.66 -4.16
N ILE A 115 -46.15 -6.48 -3.38
CA ILE A 115 -46.80 -7.54 -2.58
C ILE A 115 -47.48 -8.62 -3.46
N ASP A 116 -47.70 -8.29 -4.72
CA ASP A 116 -48.45 -9.03 -5.73
C ASP A 116 -47.72 -10.28 -6.27
N GLN A 117 -46.46 -10.52 -5.91
CA GLN A 117 -45.69 -11.68 -6.40
C GLN A 117 -45.66 -12.92 -5.48
N TYR A 118 -46.27 -12.88 -4.29
CA TYR A 118 -46.18 -14.00 -3.32
C TYR A 118 -47.48 -14.74 -3.02
N PHE A 119 -48.63 -14.34 -3.58
CA PHE A 119 -49.90 -14.99 -3.31
C PHE A 119 -50.53 -15.60 -4.57
N SER A 120 -50.01 -16.75 -5.00
CA SER A 120 -50.80 -17.74 -5.75
C SER A 120 -51.20 -18.89 -4.81
N GLY A 121 -52.10 -18.57 -3.87
CA GLY A 121 -52.63 -19.53 -2.91
C GLY A 121 -53.98 -19.04 -2.41
N THR A 122 -55.02 -19.81 -2.70
CA THR A 122 -56.43 -19.52 -2.43
C THR A 122 -56.72 -19.26 -0.95
N ALA A 123 -57.45 -18.15 -0.71
CA ALA A 123 -58.41 -17.88 0.37
C ALA A 123 -57.96 -18.01 1.85
N ILE A 124 -57.86 -16.86 2.53
CA ILE A 124 -58.48 -16.66 3.85
C ILE A 124 -58.78 -15.17 4.10
N ASN A 125 -60.06 -14.86 4.34
CA ASN A 125 -60.54 -13.59 4.85
C ASN A 125 -60.00 -13.35 6.26
N ASN A 126 -59.13 -12.36 6.44
CA ASN A 126 -59.23 -11.41 7.54
C ASN A 126 -58.19 -10.29 7.39
N SER A 127 -58.70 -9.06 7.47
CA SER A 127 -57.98 -7.81 7.41
C SER A 127 -57.04 -7.63 8.60
N GLN A 128 -55.73 -7.77 8.36
CA GLN A 128 -54.63 -6.95 8.89
C GLN A 128 -53.29 -7.57 8.46
N SER A 129 -52.75 -7.11 7.33
CA SER A 129 -51.44 -7.51 6.82
C SER A 129 -50.35 -6.60 7.39
N PHE A 130 -49.52 -7.11 8.30
CA PHE A 130 -48.25 -6.48 8.66
C PHE A 130 -47.19 -6.91 7.63
N PRO A 131 -46.39 -5.99 7.07
CA PRO A 131 -45.34 -6.37 6.12
C PRO A 131 -44.23 -7.15 6.84
N LEU A 132 -43.99 -8.38 6.38
CA LEU A 132 -42.79 -9.16 6.70
C LEU A 132 -41.59 -8.50 6.00
N ILE A 133 -40.75 -7.79 6.76
CA ILE A 133 -39.50 -7.20 6.27
C ILE A 133 -38.46 -8.32 6.22
N VAL A 134 -38.31 -8.97 5.06
CA VAL A 134 -37.18 -9.87 4.80
C VAL A 134 -35.99 -9.03 4.35
N LYS A 135 -34.95 -8.95 5.18
CA LYS A 135 -33.70 -8.25 4.88
C LYS A 135 -32.78 -9.19 4.09
N GLU A 136 -32.76 -9.09 2.76
CA GLU A 136 -31.65 -9.63 1.97
C GLU A 136 -30.58 -8.55 1.75
N PRO A 137 -29.31 -8.80 2.14
CA PRO A 137 -28.25 -7.82 1.94
C PRO A 137 -27.83 -7.80 0.46
N GLN A 138 -28.20 -6.74 -0.26
CA GLN A 138 -27.59 -6.41 -1.55
C GLN A 138 -26.38 -5.49 -1.29
N VAL A 139 -25.17 -6.02 -1.46
CA VAL A 139 -23.91 -5.29 -1.25
C VAL A 139 -23.54 -4.55 -2.53
N SER A 140 -23.49 -3.22 -2.48
CA SER A 140 -22.91 -2.39 -3.55
C SER A 140 -21.74 -1.58 -3.02
N TYR A 141 -20.58 -1.67 -3.67
CA TYR A 141 -19.39 -0.92 -3.33
C TYR A 141 -19.41 0.44 -4.05
N GLN A 142 -19.27 1.54 -3.30
CA GLN A 142 -18.91 2.83 -3.89
C GLN A 142 -17.57 3.28 -3.31
N ILE A 143 -16.60 3.46 -4.20
CA ILE A 143 -15.28 4.00 -3.88
C ILE A 143 -15.42 5.52 -3.95
N SER A 144 -15.47 6.18 -2.79
CA SER A 144 -15.35 7.63 -2.73
C SER A 144 -13.86 7.99 -2.84
N SER A 145 -13.40 8.38 -4.02
CA SER A 145 -12.11 9.03 -4.18
C SER A 145 -12.16 10.36 -3.45
N GLY A 146 -11.56 10.43 -2.25
CA GLY A 146 -11.36 11.67 -1.53
C GLY A 146 -10.52 12.62 -2.39
N GLY A 147 -11.14 13.72 -2.82
CA GLY A 147 -10.47 14.77 -3.57
C GLY A 147 -9.35 15.40 -2.75
N LEU A 148 -8.19 15.52 -3.38
CA LEU A 148 -7.12 16.42 -2.96
C LEU A 148 -7.60 17.86 -3.18
N ILE A 149 -7.62 18.65 -2.11
CA ILE A 149 -7.59 20.12 -2.14
C ILE A 149 -6.22 20.53 -1.64
#